data_AF-F9WJ66-F1
#
_entry.id   AF-F9WJ66-F1
#
_cell.length_a   1.000
_cell.length_b   1.000
_cell.length_c   1.000
_cell.angle_alpha   90.00
_cell.angle_beta   90.00
_cell.angle_gamma   90.00
#
_symmetry.space_group_name_H-M   'P 1'
#
loop_
_entity.id
_entity.type
_entity.pdbx_description
1 polymer ?
#
loop_
_entity_poly.entity_id
_entity_poly.type
_entity_poly.pdbx_seq_one_letter_code
_entity_poly.pdbx_strand_id
1 'polypeptide(L)'
;MSKLRNLWSGDEERAINAPQPIRVARGWDVSPEVVPSKPQAPRRRKYVYAKPNKRDAVPAPHPGQSYNPCDGDHQLALRRAVKQLERKKRAHDKFAAMITLGRDKPVSGSLSCDKTWEEEVQEEPERKKKRGNVGQGNRACVEGARDDGKKSKKEDKGKKKQRNTKKEDRALQLATKRSLLHRRHPKRYIVVNEVDQIDEIVMAHEKTKAKKEAARERRRLKKREGMTIKAFGRYHYTPLALDVAPSSKLVGSLRHLNGSSIHPMLDRMKSLEERNLVPARMRHTYNKRKVLKPKGEVRIKRETFGILPETTF
;
A
#
# COMPACT_ATOMS: atom_id res chain seq x y z
N MET A 1 -1.46 25.88 51.44
CA MET A 1 -0.34 24.94 51.48
C MET A 1 -0.68 23.74 50.59
N SER A 2 -0.08 23.63 49.41
CA SER A 2 -0.29 22.51 48.50
C SER A 2 0.46 21.28 49.03
N LYS A 3 -0.26 20.17 49.26
CA LYS A 3 0.37 18.89 49.58
C LYS A 3 1.08 18.39 48.32
N LEU A 4 2.41 18.32 48.38
CA LEU A 4 3.24 17.68 47.36
C LEU A 4 2.78 16.23 47.17
N ARG A 5 2.49 15.84 45.92
CA ARG A 5 2.13 14.46 45.58
C ARG A 5 3.34 13.55 45.85
N ASN A 6 3.12 12.52 46.65
CA ASN A 6 4.11 11.49 46.94
C ASN A 6 4.23 10.56 45.72
N LEU A 7 5.21 10.82 44.85
CA LEU A 7 5.42 10.12 43.57
C LEU A 7 5.92 8.66 43.72
N TRP A 8 6.11 8.17 44.96
CA TRP A 8 6.86 6.95 45.25
C TRP A 8 6.08 5.91 46.06
N SER A 9 4.84 6.19 46.47
CA SER A 9 4.06 5.30 47.35
C SER A 9 2.69 4.89 46.78
N GLY A 10 2.42 5.13 45.50
CA GLY A 10 1.20 4.69 44.84
C GLY A 10 1.39 3.34 44.14
N ASP A 11 0.74 2.28 44.63
CA ASP A 11 0.73 0.96 43.99
C ASP A 11 0.15 0.98 42.56
N GLU A 12 -0.65 1.99 42.23
CA GLU A 12 -1.31 2.15 40.93
C GLU A 12 -0.44 2.82 39.86
N GLU A 13 0.67 3.46 40.25
CA GLU A 13 1.61 4.15 39.34
C GLU A 13 3.00 3.50 39.33
N ARG A 14 3.09 2.19 39.57
CA ARG A 14 4.36 1.48 39.35
C ARG A 14 4.76 1.63 37.89
N ALA A 15 5.85 2.37 37.66
CA ALA A 15 6.48 2.45 36.35
C ALA A 15 6.61 1.03 35.78
N ILE A 16 6.27 0.85 34.50
CA ILE A 16 6.25 -0.44 33.79
C ILE A 16 7.60 -1.20 33.89
N ASN A 17 8.67 -0.52 34.35
CA ASN A 17 10.03 -1.03 34.52
C ASN A 17 10.58 -0.95 35.95
N ALA A 18 9.75 -0.86 37.00
CA ALA A 18 10.25 -0.94 38.38
C ALA A 18 10.80 -2.35 38.68
N PRO A 19 12.01 -2.47 39.25
CA PRO A 19 12.59 -3.78 39.56
C PRO A 19 11.73 -4.49 40.61
N GLN A 20 11.27 -5.71 40.29
CA GLN A 20 10.48 -6.50 41.23
C GLN A 20 11.38 -7.06 42.35
N PRO A 21 10.90 -7.11 43.59
CA PRO A 21 11.65 -7.71 44.69
C PRO A 21 11.87 -9.20 44.44
N ILE A 22 13.05 -9.70 44.79
CA ILE A 22 13.41 -11.11 44.62
C ILE A 22 13.17 -11.81 45.96
N ARG A 23 12.33 -12.84 45.94
CA ARG A 23 12.06 -13.67 47.12
C ARG A 23 13.22 -14.63 47.34
N VAL A 24 13.99 -14.41 48.40
CA VAL A 24 15.17 -15.23 48.75
C VAL A 24 14.77 -16.39 49.68
N ALA A 25 13.81 -16.15 50.57
CA ALA A 25 13.24 -17.14 51.46
C ALA A 25 11.75 -16.85 51.73
N ARG A 26 11.05 -17.77 52.41
CA ARG A 26 9.62 -17.60 52.74
C ARG A 26 9.45 -16.41 53.71
N GLY A 27 9.00 -15.28 53.18
CA GLY A 27 8.80 -14.04 53.95
C GLY A 27 9.97 -13.05 53.88
N TRP A 28 10.97 -13.33 53.04
CA TRP A 28 12.12 -12.45 52.84
C TRP A 28 12.23 -12.05 51.38
N ASP A 29 11.77 -10.85 51.10
CA ASP A 29 11.80 -10.18 49.80
C ASP A 29 12.91 -9.13 49.84
N VAL A 30 13.89 -9.24 48.95
CA VAL A 30 15.08 -8.38 48.93
C VAL A 30 15.10 -7.58 47.64
N SER A 31 15.42 -6.29 47.74
CA SER A 31 15.63 -5.43 46.57
C SER A 31 16.79 -5.98 45.73
N PRO A 32 16.67 -6.02 44.39
CA PRO A 32 17.66 -6.67 43.52
C PRO A 32 19.06 -6.03 43.53
N GLU A 33 19.22 -4.86 44.17
CA GLU A 33 20.50 -4.18 44.38
C GLU A 33 21.35 -4.82 45.49
N VAL A 34 20.72 -5.50 46.45
CA VAL A 34 21.39 -6.07 47.65
C VAL A 34 21.87 -7.50 47.41
N VAL A 35 21.31 -8.20 46.42
CA VAL A 35 21.70 -9.58 46.12
C VAL A 35 23.08 -9.58 45.46
N PRO A 36 24.09 -10.31 45.99
CA PRO A 36 25.39 -10.38 45.37
C PRO A 36 25.24 -10.92 43.95
N SER A 37 25.55 -10.09 42.96
CA SER A 37 25.54 -10.51 41.57
C SER A 37 26.56 -11.64 41.43
N LYS A 38 26.11 -12.88 41.19
CA LYS A 38 27.02 -14.00 40.86
C LYS A 38 27.98 -13.50 39.77
N PRO A 39 29.29 -13.32 40.04
CA PRO A 39 30.18 -12.56 39.16
C PRO A 39 30.42 -13.23 37.80
N GLN A 40 29.95 -14.47 37.63
CA GLN A 40 30.09 -15.26 36.40
C GLN A 40 28.77 -15.79 35.83
N ALA A 41 27.61 -15.39 36.38
CA ALA A 41 26.36 -15.78 35.73
C ALA A 41 26.29 -15.11 34.35
N PRO A 42 26.02 -15.87 33.25
CA PRO A 42 25.91 -15.28 31.94
C PRO A 42 24.83 -14.20 31.99
N ARG A 43 25.23 -12.93 31.79
CA ARG A 43 24.32 -11.78 31.84
C ARG A 43 23.21 -12.02 30.82
N ARG A 44 22.02 -12.37 31.30
CA ARG A 44 20.83 -12.43 30.45
C ARG A 44 20.64 -11.06 29.82
N ARG A 45 20.42 -11.03 28.51
CA ARG A 45 20.20 -9.77 27.78
C ARG A 45 19.03 -9.04 28.42
N LYS A 46 19.17 -7.72 28.62
CA LYS A 46 18.11 -6.86 29.16
C LYS A 46 16.83 -6.88 28.31
N TYR A 47 16.94 -7.23 27.03
CA TYR A 47 15.85 -7.22 26.07
C TYR A 47 15.65 -8.57 25.41
N VAL A 48 14.39 -8.93 25.22
CA VAL A 48 13.97 -10.12 24.46
C VAL A 48 14.35 -9.90 22.99
N TYR A 49 14.89 -10.95 22.36
CA TYR A 49 15.19 -10.93 20.94
C TYR A 49 13.89 -10.82 20.12
N ALA A 50 13.68 -9.66 19.49
CA ALA A 50 12.60 -9.44 18.55
C ALA A 50 13.09 -9.63 17.11
N LYS A 51 12.44 -10.49 16.33
CA LYS A 51 12.74 -10.68 14.90
C LYS A 51 12.39 -9.42 14.11
N PRO A 52 13.24 -8.96 13.18
CA PRO A 52 13.00 -7.73 12.43
C PRO A 52 11.84 -7.84 11.43
N ASN A 53 11.59 -9.04 10.89
CA ASN A 53 10.49 -9.35 9.97
C ASN A 53 9.82 -10.67 10.39
N LYS A 54 8.50 -10.79 10.17
CA LYS A 54 7.69 -11.98 10.50
C LYS A 54 7.52 -12.96 9.34
N ARG A 55 8.26 -12.79 8.24
CA ARG A 55 8.26 -13.72 7.10
C ARG A 55 8.89 -15.07 7.45
N ASP A 56 8.40 -16.10 6.77
CA ASP A 56 8.91 -17.46 6.91
C ASP A 56 10.35 -17.57 6.40
N ALA A 57 11.10 -18.49 6.98
CA ALA A 57 12.52 -18.68 6.63
C ALA A 57 12.69 -19.22 5.21
N VAL A 58 11.79 -20.08 4.77
CA VAL A 58 11.73 -20.64 3.42
C VAL A 58 10.32 -20.40 2.91
N PRO A 59 10.13 -19.59 1.85
CA PRO A 59 8.82 -19.43 1.26
C PRO A 59 8.40 -20.74 0.59
N ALA A 60 7.10 -21.05 0.64
CA ALA A 60 6.56 -22.15 -0.14
C ALA A 60 6.75 -21.86 -1.64
N PRO A 61 7.34 -22.79 -2.42
CA PRO A 61 7.51 -22.59 -3.85
C PRO A 61 6.14 -22.57 -4.56
N HIS A 62 6.10 -21.96 -5.74
CA HIS A 62 4.88 -21.93 -6.53
C HIS A 62 4.62 -23.34 -7.12
N PRO A 63 3.37 -23.85 -7.17
CA PRO A 63 3.08 -25.21 -7.65
C PRO A 63 3.56 -25.46 -9.09
N GLY A 64 3.48 -24.44 -9.95
CA GLY A 64 4.01 -24.47 -11.32
C GLY A 64 5.54 -24.56 -11.45
N GLN A 65 6.30 -24.55 -10.35
CA GLN A 65 7.75 -24.82 -10.33
C GLN A 65 8.07 -26.29 -10.04
N SER A 66 7.04 -27.10 -9.75
CA SER A 66 7.24 -28.53 -9.59
C SER A 66 7.76 -29.15 -10.87
N TYR A 67 8.39 -30.30 -10.72
CA TYR A 67 8.95 -31.06 -11.84
C TYR A 67 7.87 -31.50 -12.84
N ASN A 68 6.68 -31.89 -12.35
CA ASN A 68 5.52 -32.27 -13.15
C ASN A 68 4.28 -31.46 -12.70
N PRO A 69 4.17 -30.19 -13.11
CA PRO A 69 3.11 -29.30 -12.67
C PRO A 69 1.80 -29.56 -13.43
N CYS A 70 0.68 -29.19 -12.82
CA CYS A 70 -0.58 -29.05 -13.56
C CYS A 70 -0.46 -27.89 -14.56
N ASP A 71 -1.02 -28.06 -15.76
CA ASP A 71 -0.94 -27.05 -16.84
C ASP A 71 -1.40 -25.66 -16.39
N GLY A 72 -2.48 -25.59 -15.62
CA GLY A 72 -3.00 -24.32 -15.08
C GLY A 72 -1.97 -23.61 -14.20
N ASP A 73 -1.37 -24.34 -13.26
CA ASP A 73 -0.37 -23.79 -12.33
C ASP A 73 0.94 -23.42 -13.04
N HIS A 74 1.36 -24.22 -14.03
CA HIS A 74 2.52 -23.92 -14.86
C HIS A 74 2.34 -22.65 -15.67
N GLN A 75 1.18 -22.49 -16.33
CA GLN A 75 0.85 -21.28 -17.09
C GLN A 75 0.78 -20.04 -16.20
N LEU A 76 0.23 -20.16 -15.00
CA LEU A 76 0.24 -19.07 -14.01
C LEU A 76 1.67 -18.67 -13.60
N ALA A 77 2.53 -19.66 -13.39
CA ALA A 77 3.93 -19.45 -13.04
C ALA A 77 4.69 -18.76 -14.20
N LEU A 78 4.53 -19.24 -15.43
CA LEU A 78 5.09 -18.64 -16.64
C LEU A 78 4.62 -17.19 -16.84
N ARG A 79 3.31 -16.93 -16.73
CA ARG A 79 2.76 -15.57 -16.84
C ARG A 79 3.42 -14.60 -15.85
N ARG A 80 3.66 -15.06 -14.61
CA ARG A 80 4.34 -14.27 -13.58
C ARG A 80 5.80 -14.00 -13.95
N ALA A 81 6.53 -15.01 -14.44
CA ALA A 81 7.91 -14.89 -14.87
C ALA A 81 8.04 -13.94 -16.08
N VAL A 82 7.23 -14.14 -17.12
CA VAL A 82 7.20 -13.31 -18.34
C VAL A 82 6.89 -11.86 -17.98
N LYS A 83 5.89 -11.60 -17.12
CA LYS A 83 5.57 -10.24 -16.66
C LYS A 83 6.75 -9.54 -15.96
N GLN A 84 7.58 -10.28 -15.22
CA GLN A 84 8.78 -9.72 -14.59
C GLN A 84 9.86 -9.39 -15.64
N LEU A 85 10.06 -10.28 -16.62
CA LEU A 85 11.01 -10.07 -17.71
C LEU A 85 10.61 -8.91 -18.61
N GLU A 86 9.32 -8.80 -18.98
CA GLU A 86 8.80 -7.68 -19.76
C GLU A 86 9.00 -6.35 -19.04
N ARG A 87 8.79 -6.29 -17.72
CA ARG A 87 9.06 -5.08 -16.94
C ARG A 87 10.53 -4.67 -17.01
N LYS A 88 11.45 -5.63 -16.89
CA LYS A 88 12.89 -5.39 -17.03
C LYS A 88 13.24 -4.92 -18.44
N LYS A 89 12.70 -5.58 -19.47
CA LYS A 89 12.89 -5.21 -20.88
C LYS A 89 12.39 -3.80 -21.16
N ARG A 90 11.15 -3.47 -20.80
CA ARG A 90 10.58 -2.12 -20.98
C ARG A 90 11.38 -1.04 -20.26
N ALA A 91 11.88 -1.31 -19.05
CA ALA A 91 12.74 -0.36 -18.33
C ALA A 91 14.08 -0.15 -19.05
N HIS A 92 14.67 -1.22 -19.57
CA HIS A 92 15.89 -1.16 -20.38
C HIS A 92 15.66 -0.42 -21.69
N ASP A 93 14.60 -0.72 -22.43
CA ASP A 93 14.28 -0.08 -23.71
C ASP A 93 14.02 1.42 -23.51
N LYS A 94 13.33 1.81 -22.43
CA LYS A 94 13.14 3.22 -22.06
C LYS A 94 14.49 3.91 -21.77
N PHE A 95 15.39 3.23 -21.07
CA PHE A 95 16.72 3.76 -20.77
C PHE A 95 17.59 3.87 -22.03
N ALA A 96 17.57 2.85 -22.88
CA ALA A 96 18.25 2.85 -24.17
C ALA A 96 17.74 3.99 -25.05
N ALA A 97 16.42 4.13 -25.20
CA ALA A 97 15.80 5.21 -25.97
C ALA A 97 16.18 6.61 -25.43
N MET A 98 16.31 6.76 -24.10
CA MET A 98 16.76 8.02 -23.49
C MET A 98 18.22 8.34 -23.84
N ILE A 99 19.10 7.34 -23.85
CA ILE A 99 20.52 7.53 -24.20
C ILE A 99 20.73 7.74 -25.70
N THR A 100 19.95 7.04 -26.53
CA THR A 100 20.07 7.12 -27.99
C THR A 100 19.28 8.29 -28.58
N LEU A 101 18.49 9.01 -27.78
CA LEU A 101 17.73 10.17 -28.23
C LEU A 101 18.67 11.23 -28.82
N GLY A 102 18.58 11.45 -30.13
CA GLY A 102 19.38 12.47 -30.84
C GLY A 102 20.76 12.00 -31.30
N ARG A 103 21.15 10.74 -31.08
CA ARG A 103 22.43 10.20 -31.59
C ARG A 103 22.46 10.10 -33.12
N ASP A 104 21.34 9.68 -33.71
CA ASP A 104 21.23 9.41 -35.16
C ASP A 104 20.48 10.52 -35.92
N LYS A 105 20.04 11.57 -35.21
CA LYS A 105 19.44 12.74 -35.86
C LYS A 105 20.59 13.68 -36.25
N PRO A 106 20.81 13.97 -37.54
CA PRO A 106 21.75 15.01 -37.90
C PRO A 106 21.28 16.31 -37.27
N VAL A 107 22.17 17.00 -36.55
CA VAL A 107 21.88 18.32 -35.99
C VAL A 107 21.81 19.29 -37.17
N SER A 108 20.64 19.42 -37.80
CA SER A 108 20.39 20.44 -38.81
C SER A 108 19.90 21.71 -38.11
N GLY A 109 20.85 22.57 -37.73
CA GLY A 109 20.58 23.84 -37.06
C GLY A 109 21.85 24.43 -36.46
N SER A 110 21.94 25.75 -36.40
CA SER A 110 23.00 26.44 -35.66
C SER A 110 22.95 26.00 -34.19
N LEU A 111 24.07 25.48 -33.66
CA LEU A 111 24.23 25.12 -32.24
C LEU A 111 24.21 26.35 -31.31
N SER A 112 24.13 27.56 -31.86
CA SER A 112 23.86 28.77 -31.10
C SER A 112 22.40 28.77 -30.65
N CYS A 113 22.16 28.26 -29.44
CA CYS A 113 20.95 28.48 -28.64
C CYS A 113 20.78 29.96 -28.23
N ASP A 114 21.08 30.92 -29.12
CA ASP A 114 20.89 32.36 -28.89
C ASP A 114 19.60 32.89 -29.56
N LYS A 115 18.88 32.03 -30.29
CA LYS A 115 17.61 32.43 -30.93
C LYS A 115 16.43 32.61 -29.96
N THR A 116 16.53 32.11 -28.74
CA THR A 116 15.52 32.36 -27.71
C THR A 116 15.66 33.72 -27.04
N TRP A 117 16.82 34.41 -27.14
CA TRP A 117 16.95 35.77 -26.62
C TRP A 117 16.26 36.79 -27.54
N GLU A 118 16.40 36.65 -28.86
CA GLU A 118 15.77 37.56 -29.82
C GLU A 118 14.25 37.36 -29.93
N GLU A 119 13.76 36.13 -29.73
CA GLU A 119 12.32 35.81 -29.72
C GLU A 119 11.62 36.18 -28.39
N GLU A 120 12.34 36.25 -27.25
CA GLU A 120 11.76 36.73 -25.97
C GLU A 120 11.67 38.27 -25.90
N VAL A 121 12.50 39.00 -26.67
CA VAL A 121 12.45 40.48 -26.76
C VAL A 121 11.38 40.95 -27.74
N GLN A 122 10.96 40.12 -28.70
CA GLN A 122 9.78 40.37 -29.52
C GLN A 122 8.54 39.85 -28.81
N GLU A 123 7.97 40.67 -27.92
CA GLU A 123 6.63 40.51 -27.39
C GLU A 123 5.62 40.26 -28.53
N GLU A 124 5.26 39.00 -28.79
CA GLU A 124 4.03 38.69 -29.52
C GLU A 124 2.84 39.17 -28.66
N PRO A 125 1.95 40.02 -29.18
CA PRO A 125 0.77 40.45 -28.43
C PRO A 125 -0.10 39.23 -28.10
N GLU A 126 -0.49 39.12 -26.82
CA GLU A 126 -1.25 38.00 -26.26
C GLU A 126 -2.32 37.46 -27.22
N ARG A 127 -2.08 36.26 -27.75
CA ARG A 127 -3.11 35.49 -28.45
C ARG A 127 -4.19 35.10 -27.43
N LYS A 128 -5.26 35.91 -27.40
CA LYS A 128 -6.52 35.62 -26.70
C LYS A 128 -6.90 34.15 -26.91
N LYS A 129 -6.88 33.37 -25.81
CA LYS A 129 -7.36 31.99 -25.78
C LYS A 129 -8.81 31.94 -26.25
N LYS A 130 -9.03 31.61 -27.52
CA LYS A 130 -10.32 31.08 -28.00
C LYS A 130 -10.57 29.79 -27.24
N ARG A 131 -11.49 29.85 -26.27
CA ARG A 131 -12.11 28.66 -25.67
C ARG A 131 -12.72 27.85 -26.81
N GLY A 132 -12.15 26.68 -27.07
CA GLY A 132 -12.74 25.68 -27.94
C GLY A 132 -14.06 25.21 -27.32
N ASN A 133 -15.16 25.65 -27.91
CA ASN A 133 -16.50 25.11 -27.68
C ASN A 133 -16.83 24.20 -28.87
N VAL A 134 -16.77 22.89 -28.66
CA VAL A 134 -17.39 21.83 -29.48
C VAL A 134 -17.60 20.64 -28.53
N GLY A 135 -18.80 20.11 -28.27
CA GLY A 135 -20.14 20.54 -28.62
C GLY A 135 -21.13 19.82 -27.69
N GLN A 136 -22.06 20.60 -27.13
CA GLN A 136 -23.40 20.10 -26.82
C GLN A 136 -24.24 20.25 -28.09
N GLY A 137 -24.84 19.15 -28.56
CA GLY A 137 -26.10 19.18 -29.29
C GLY A 137 -27.21 18.82 -28.29
N ASN A 138 -28.05 19.76 -27.85
CA ASN A 138 -29.23 20.35 -28.53
C ASN A 138 -30.42 19.39 -28.66
N ARG A 139 -31.48 19.66 -27.89
CA ARG A 139 -32.70 20.34 -28.36
C ARG A 139 -33.08 21.37 -27.28
N ALA A 140 -33.01 22.68 -27.53
CA ALA A 140 -33.92 23.51 -28.35
C ALA A 140 -35.33 23.56 -27.71
N CYS A 141 -35.98 24.70 -27.50
CA CYS A 141 -35.79 26.03 -28.08
C CYS A 141 -36.37 27.12 -27.18
N VAL A 142 -35.87 28.33 -27.41
CA VAL A 142 -36.18 29.63 -26.81
C VAL A 142 -37.10 30.41 -27.77
N GLU A 143 -37.65 31.52 -27.25
CA GLU A 143 -38.31 32.66 -27.94
C GLU A 143 -39.77 32.48 -28.37
N GLY A 144 -40.65 33.49 -28.27
CA GLY A 144 -40.43 34.91 -28.07
C GLY A 144 -41.66 35.61 -27.48
N ALA A 145 -41.46 36.89 -27.20
CA ALA A 145 -42.39 37.79 -26.53
C ALA A 145 -43.42 38.43 -27.48
N ARG A 146 -44.43 39.05 -26.86
CA ARG A 146 -45.41 40.05 -27.33
C ARG A 146 -46.74 39.45 -27.84
N ASP A 147 -47.82 39.71 -27.10
CA ASP A 147 -48.78 40.77 -27.51
C ASP A 147 -49.66 41.18 -26.33
N ASP A 148 -50.22 42.38 -26.47
CA ASP A 148 -50.87 43.24 -25.51
C ASP A 148 -52.31 42.85 -25.13
N GLY A 149 -52.75 43.40 -23.98
CA GLY A 149 -53.97 44.21 -24.01
C GLY A 149 -55.34 43.54 -23.84
N LYS A 150 -55.82 43.62 -22.59
CA LYS A 150 -57.22 43.93 -22.18
C LYS A 150 -58.32 42.85 -22.34
N LYS A 151 -59.19 42.90 -21.33
CA LYS A 151 -60.53 42.27 -21.17
C LYS A 151 -60.46 40.87 -20.56
N SER A 152 -61.17 40.52 -19.49
CA SER A 152 -62.22 41.21 -18.76
C SER A 152 -62.48 40.45 -17.45
N LYS A 153 -62.82 41.20 -16.39
CA LYS A 153 -63.40 40.78 -15.11
C LYS A 153 -64.28 39.51 -15.21
N LYS A 154 -63.72 38.30 -15.01
CA LYS A 154 -64.52 37.08 -14.78
C LYS A 154 -63.76 35.89 -14.13
N GLU A 155 -62.57 36.08 -13.56
CA GLU A 155 -61.78 34.97 -12.97
C GLU A 155 -61.84 34.81 -11.44
N ASP A 156 -62.52 35.69 -10.70
CA ASP A 156 -62.55 35.58 -9.23
C ASP A 156 -63.58 34.57 -8.69
N LYS A 157 -64.55 34.14 -9.51
CA LYS A 157 -65.52 33.10 -9.11
C LYS A 157 -65.00 31.67 -9.29
N GLY A 158 -64.03 31.44 -10.18
CA GLY A 158 -63.41 30.11 -10.41
C GLY A 158 -62.41 29.71 -9.33
N LYS A 159 -61.59 30.66 -8.85
CA LYS A 159 -60.59 30.42 -7.79
C LYS A 159 -61.22 30.13 -6.41
N LYS A 160 -62.41 30.69 -6.13
CA LYS A 160 -63.19 30.36 -4.92
C LYS A 160 -63.82 28.96 -4.99
N LYS A 161 -64.40 28.57 -6.14
CA LYS A 161 -64.94 27.20 -6.33
C LYS A 161 -63.85 26.14 -6.23
N GLN A 162 -62.68 26.32 -6.85
CA GLN A 162 -61.56 25.38 -6.73
C GLN A 162 -60.94 25.31 -5.33
N ARG A 163 -60.94 26.41 -4.57
CA ARG A 163 -60.51 26.38 -3.15
C ARG A 163 -61.52 25.66 -2.27
N ASN A 164 -62.81 25.78 -2.55
CA ASN A 164 -63.85 25.08 -1.80
C ASN A 164 -63.88 23.58 -2.12
N THR A 165 -63.76 23.19 -3.39
CA THR A 165 -63.67 21.76 -3.76
C THR A 165 -62.42 21.11 -3.16
N LYS A 166 -61.26 21.77 -3.15
CA LYS A 166 -60.06 21.25 -2.47
C LYS A 166 -60.22 21.14 -0.94
N LYS A 167 -61.02 22.00 -0.32
CA LYS A 167 -61.33 21.92 1.11
C LYS A 167 -62.32 20.79 1.39
N GLU A 168 -63.32 20.62 0.55
CA GLU A 168 -64.30 19.54 0.59
C GLU A 168 -63.64 18.18 0.34
N ASP A 169 -62.74 18.07 -0.64
CA ASP A 169 -61.95 16.87 -0.89
C ASP A 169 -61.03 16.54 0.28
N ARG A 170 -60.38 17.54 0.89
CA ARG A 170 -59.60 17.32 2.13
C ARG A 170 -60.48 16.90 3.30
N ALA A 171 -61.68 17.47 3.42
CA ALA A 171 -62.63 17.11 4.47
C ALA A 171 -63.17 15.68 4.26
N LEU A 172 -63.48 15.28 3.03
CA LEU A 172 -63.86 13.93 2.65
C LEU A 172 -62.72 12.94 2.86
N GLN A 173 -61.48 13.30 2.53
CA GLN A 173 -60.30 12.48 2.82
C GLN A 173 -60.04 12.33 4.33
N LEU A 174 -60.29 13.36 5.13
CA LEU A 174 -60.19 13.29 6.60
C LEU A 174 -61.36 12.49 7.20
N ALA A 175 -62.57 12.63 6.66
CA ALA A 175 -63.75 11.90 7.09
C ALA A 175 -63.62 10.40 6.77
N THR A 176 -63.12 10.06 5.58
CA THR A 176 -62.79 8.67 5.20
C THR A 176 -61.64 8.10 6.05
N LYS A 177 -60.59 8.88 6.32
CA LYS A 177 -59.51 8.47 7.24
C LYS A 177 -59.98 8.26 8.68
N ARG A 178 -61.01 9.01 9.11
CA ARG A 178 -61.69 8.86 10.41
C ARG A 178 -62.65 7.67 10.42
N SER A 179 -63.43 7.42 9.37
CA SER A 179 -64.32 6.25 9.30
C SER A 179 -63.56 4.92 9.22
N LEU A 180 -62.31 4.94 8.75
CA LEU A 180 -61.40 3.79 8.79
C LEU A 180 -60.82 3.47 10.18
N LEU A 181 -61.19 4.20 11.26
CA LEU A 181 -60.73 3.90 12.62
C LEU A 181 -61.14 2.50 13.10
N HIS A 182 -62.33 2.02 12.72
CA HIS A 182 -62.82 0.66 13.03
C HIS A 182 -62.12 -0.46 12.25
N ARG A 183 -61.34 -0.12 11.22
CA ARG A 183 -60.53 -1.07 10.41
C ARG A 183 -59.08 -1.15 10.88
N ARG A 184 -58.69 -0.36 11.89
CA ARG A 184 -57.33 -0.36 12.43
C ARG A 184 -57.23 -1.49 13.44
N HIS A 185 -56.36 -2.45 13.16
CA HIS A 185 -56.04 -3.52 14.10
C HIS A 185 -55.72 -2.91 15.48
N PRO A 186 -56.29 -3.42 16.58
CA PRO A 186 -56.16 -2.81 17.91
C PRO A 186 -54.71 -2.65 18.36
N LYS A 187 -53.78 -3.45 17.80
CA LYS A 187 -52.34 -3.41 18.10
C LYS A 187 -51.48 -2.71 17.02
N ARG A 188 -52.07 -1.85 16.17
CA ARG A 188 -51.31 -1.18 15.10
C ARG A 188 -50.12 -0.36 15.61
N TYR A 189 -50.24 0.23 16.80
CA TYR A 189 -49.15 0.97 17.44
C TYR A 189 -47.96 0.05 17.77
N ILE A 190 -48.21 -1.22 18.12
CA ILE A 190 -47.17 -2.22 18.36
C ILE A 190 -46.42 -2.49 17.06
N VAL A 191 -47.14 -2.72 15.96
CA VAL A 191 -46.53 -2.99 14.64
C VAL A 191 -45.69 -1.81 14.15
N VAL A 192 -46.14 -0.56 14.36
CA VAL A 192 -45.33 0.63 13.98
C VAL A 192 -44.07 0.71 14.84
N ASN A 193 -44.17 0.49 16.15
CA ASN A 193 -43.00 0.47 17.04
C ASN A 193 -42.03 -0.67 16.70
N GLU A 194 -42.54 -1.84 16.33
CA GLU A 194 -41.72 -2.98 15.87
C GLU A 194 -40.98 -2.65 14.57
N VAL A 195 -41.64 -1.96 13.63
CA VAL A 195 -41.01 -1.50 12.38
C VAL A 195 -39.91 -0.47 12.66
N ASP A 196 -40.15 0.49 13.54
CA ASP A 196 -39.14 1.49 13.92
C ASP A 196 -37.94 0.82 14.64
N GLN A 197 -38.20 -0.21 15.46
CA GLN A 197 -37.15 -1.02 16.09
C GLN A 197 -36.32 -1.82 15.08
N ILE A 198 -36.91 -2.27 13.96
CA ILE A 198 -36.17 -2.97 12.91
C ILE A 198 -35.10 -2.07 12.32
N ASP A 199 -35.40 -0.80 12.06
CA ASP A 199 -34.42 0.15 11.53
C ASP A 199 -33.29 0.40 12.53
N GLU A 200 -33.60 0.50 13.82
CA GLU A 200 -32.58 0.59 14.87
C GLU A 200 -31.68 -0.66 14.94
N ILE A 201 -32.27 -1.84 14.80
CA ILE A 201 -31.56 -3.13 14.77
C ILE A 201 -30.65 -3.20 13.53
N VAL A 202 -31.13 -2.78 12.35
CA VAL A 202 -30.34 -2.72 11.12
C VAL A 202 -29.17 -1.77 11.29
N MET A 203 -29.40 -0.56 11.79
CA MET A 203 -28.35 0.43 12.07
C MET A 203 -27.32 -0.08 13.08
N ALA A 204 -27.75 -0.77 14.13
CA ALA A 204 -26.86 -1.39 15.11
C ALA A 204 -26.04 -2.54 14.48
N HIS A 205 -26.68 -3.36 13.64
CA HIS A 205 -26.03 -4.45 12.93
C HIS A 205 -24.99 -3.95 11.91
N GLU A 206 -25.30 -2.88 11.17
CA GLU A 206 -24.36 -2.24 10.26
C GLU A 206 -23.16 -1.64 11.02
N LYS A 207 -23.41 -0.94 12.14
CA LYS A 207 -22.33 -0.43 13.00
C LYS A 207 -21.44 -1.56 13.52
N THR A 208 -22.00 -2.70 13.91
CA THR A 208 -21.21 -3.85 14.37
C THR A 208 -20.44 -4.52 13.23
N LYS A 209 -21.03 -4.64 12.03
CA LYS A 209 -20.34 -5.12 10.82
C LYS A 209 -19.17 -4.22 10.45
N ALA A 210 -19.39 -2.90 10.38
CA ALA A 210 -18.35 -1.93 10.09
C ALA A 210 -17.20 -1.99 11.10
N LYS A 211 -17.50 -2.10 12.41
CA LYS A 211 -16.49 -2.30 13.45
C LYS A 211 -15.70 -3.61 13.24
N LYS A 212 -16.37 -4.71 12.92
CA LYS A 212 -15.72 -6.01 12.64
C LYS A 212 -14.86 -5.98 11.39
N GLU A 213 -15.28 -5.26 10.35
CA GLU A 213 -14.52 -5.08 9.11
C GLU A 213 -13.29 -4.20 9.34
N ALA A 214 -13.45 -3.05 9.98
CA ALA A 214 -12.34 -2.18 10.37
C ALA A 214 -11.32 -2.93 11.26
N ALA A 215 -11.78 -3.76 12.20
CA ALA A 215 -10.89 -4.60 13.00
C ALA A 215 -10.15 -5.66 12.16
N ARG A 216 -10.82 -6.29 11.20
CA ARG A 216 -10.20 -7.23 10.25
C ARG A 216 -9.16 -6.53 9.37
N GLU A 217 -9.44 -5.33 8.89
CA GLU A 217 -8.51 -4.52 8.10
C GLU A 217 -7.29 -4.09 8.91
N ARG A 218 -7.48 -3.58 10.14
CA ARG A 218 -6.38 -3.26 11.06
C ARG A 218 -5.49 -4.46 11.32
N ARG A 219 -6.06 -5.65 11.50
CA ARG A 219 -5.29 -6.91 11.64
C ARG A 219 -4.51 -7.24 10.37
N ARG A 220 -5.11 -7.04 9.19
CA ARG A 220 -4.43 -7.24 7.89
C ARG A 220 -3.28 -6.25 7.68
N LEU A 221 -3.48 -4.97 8.02
CA LEU A 221 -2.44 -3.94 7.95
C LEU A 221 -1.27 -4.25 8.87
N LYS A 222 -1.51 -4.57 10.15
CA LYS A 222 -0.45 -4.98 11.09
C LYS A 222 0.33 -6.21 10.61
N LYS A 223 -0.36 -7.18 9.98
CA LYS A 223 0.30 -8.34 9.36
C LYS A 223 1.16 -7.92 8.18
N ARG A 224 0.64 -7.05 7.29
CA ARG A 224 1.38 -6.52 6.13
C ARG A 224 2.61 -5.75 6.57
N GLU A 225 2.49 -4.82 7.52
CA GLU A 225 3.59 -4.06 8.11
C GLU A 225 4.68 -4.98 8.65
N GLY A 226 4.30 -6.01 9.41
CA GLY A 226 5.23 -7.03 9.91
C GLY A 226 5.90 -7.89 8.85
N MET A 227 5.39 -7.89 7.61
CA MET A 227 5.95 -8.59 6.44
C MET A 227 6.67 -7.64 5.46
N THR A 228 6.65 -6.32 5.68
CA THR A 228 7.31 -5.37 4.79
C THR A 228 8.83 -5.51 4.86
N ILE A 229 9.47 -5.46 3.69
CA ILE A 229 10.94 -5.46 3.59
C ILE A 229 11.41 -4.04 3.88
N LYS A 230 12.35 -3.90 4.81
CA LYS A 230 12.92 -2.60 5.16
C LYS A 230 14.19 -2.39 4.34
N ALA A 231 14.38 -1.19 3.82
CA ALA A 231 15.62 -0.85 3.15
C ALA A 231 16.71 -0.52 4.18
N PHE A 232 17.86 -1.19 4.09
CA PHE A 232 19.03 -0.90 4.91
C PHE A 232 20.17 -0.43 4.02
N GLY A 233 20.60 0.82 4.21
CA GLY A 233 21.71 1.42 3.45
C GLY A 233 21.33 1.80 2.02
N ARG A 234 22.32 1.75 1.12
CA ARG A 234 22.21 2.25 -0.26
C ARG A 234 21.45 1.31 -1.20
N TYR A 235 21.52 0.00 -0.98
CA TYR A 235 20.96 -0.99 -1.90
C TYR A 235 19.63 -1.53 -1.38
N HIS A 236 18.67 -1.66 -2.29
CA HIS A 236 17.37 -2.24 -2.00
C HIS A 236 17.35 -3.73 -2.31
N TYR A 237 16.47 -4.46 -1.61
CA TYR A 237 16.22 -5.87 -1.91
C TYR A 237 15.71 -6.02 -3.34
N THR A 238 16.38 -6.90 -4.09
CA THR A 238 15.97 -7.30 -5.44
C THR A 238 15.48 -8.74 -5.40
N PRO A 239 14.18 -8.99 -5.64
CA PRO A 239 13.66 -10.34 -5.63
C PRO A 239 14.23 -11.13 -6.81
N LEU A 240 14.47 -12.41 -6.56
CA LEU A 240 14.91 -13.33 -7.60
C LEU A 240 13.77 -13.60 -8.60
N ALA A 241 14.12 -13.90 -9.85
CA ALA A 241 13.13 -14.30 -10.83
C ALA A 241 12.53 -15.66 -10.44
N LEU A 242 11.29 -15.90 -10.84
CA LEU A 242 10.65 -17.20 -10.62
C LEU A 242 11.35 -18.27 -11.49
N ASP A 243 11.89 -19.32 -10.88
CA ASP A 243 12.51 -20.45 -11.58
C ASP A 243 11.41 -21.36 -12.15
N VAL A 244 11.15 -21.27 -13.45
CA VAL A 244 10.15 -22.09 -14.14
C VAL A 244 10.75 -22.56 -15.46
N ALA A 245 10.70 -23.86 -15.70
CA ALA A 245 11.10 -24.43 -16.97
C ALA A 245 10.09 -24.03 -18.07
N PRO A 246 10.56 -23.60 -19.26
CA PRO A 246 9.66 -23.39 -20.40
C PRO A 246 9.03 -24.72 -20.80
N SER A 247 7.85 -24.68 -21.44
CA SER A 247 7.10 -25.89 -21.81
C SER A 247 7.90 -26.88 -22.66
N SER A 248 8.81 -26.40 -23.51
CA SER A 248 9.71 -27.24 -24.30
C SER A 248 10.73 -28.05 -23.49
N LYS A 249 10.98 -27.66 -22.25
CA LYS A 249 11.92 -28.32 -21.32
C LYS A 249 11.20 -29.07 -20.20
N LEU A 250 9.87 -29.08 -20.16
CA LEU A 250 9.12 -29.93 -19.25
C LEU A 250 9.26 -31.38 -19.72
N VAL A 251 9.62 -32.25 -18.79
CA VAL A 251 9.91 -33.66 -19.05
C VAL A 251 9.01 -34.54 -18.18
N GLY A 252 8.54 -35.66 -18.72
CA GLY A 252 7.70 -36.62 -18.01
C GLY A 252 8.49 -37.61 -17.12
N SER A 253 9.81 -37.75 -17.33
CA SER A 253 10.70 -38.55 -16.45
C SER A 253 11.78 -37.74 -15.69
N LEU A 254 11.90 -38.01 -14.37
CA LEU A 254 12.78 -37.28 -13.44
C LEU A 254 14.26 -37.43 -13.80
N ARG A 255 14.61 -38.52 -14.48
CA ARG A 255 15.97 -38.77 -14.98
C ARG A 255 16.43 -37.74 -16.00
N HIS A 256 15.49 -37.08 -16.69
CA HIS A 256 15.77 -36.04 -17.68
C HIS A 256 15.53 -34.62 -17.14
N LEU A 257 15.30 -34.47 -15.83
CA LEU A 257 15.16 -33.15 -15.22
C LEU A 257 16.50 -32.41 -15.29
N ASN A 258 16.48 -31.27 -15.94
CA ASN A 258 17.55 -30.29 -15.81
C ASN A 258 17.38 -29.60 -14.46
N GLY A 259 18.46 -29.49 -13.68
CA GLY A 259 18.44 -28.87 -12.36
C GLY A 259 17.89 -27.44 -12.37
N SER A 260 17.65 -26.89 -11.18
CA SER A 260 17.17 -25.51 -11.02
C SER A 260 18.12 -24.51 -11.67
N SER A 261 17.57 -23.47 -12.31
CA SER A 261 18.38 -22.39 -12.87
C SER A 261 18.96 -21.50 -11.77
N ILE A 262 18.30 -21.48 -10.61
CA ILE A 262 18.73 -20.74 -9.44
C ILE A 262 19.63 -21.60 -8.55
N HIS A 263 20.78 -21.05 -8.18
CA HIS A 263 21.67 -21.68 -7.21
C HIS A 263 21.09 -21.56 -5.77
N PRO A 264 21.05 -22.63 -4.97
CA PRO A 264 20.39 -22.65 -3.65
C PRO A 264 21.01 -21.65 -2.65
N MET A 265 22.30 -21.36 -2.75
CA MET A 265 22.94 -20.34 -1.89
C MET A 265 22.45 -18.92 -2.20
N LEU A 266 22.13 -18.62 -3.47
CA LEU A 266 21.58 -17.31 -3.84
C LEU A 266 20.17 -17.15 -3.30
N ASP A 267 19.35 -18.21 -3.38
CA ASP A 267 18.00 -18.22 -2.82
C ASP A 267 18.02 -18.01 -1.29
N ARG A 268 18.90 -18.74 -0.58
CA ARG A 268 19.10 -18.54 0.87
C ARG A 268 19.55 -17.13 1.22
N MET A 269 20.50 -16.58 0.46
CA MET A 269 20.97 -15.20 0.67
C MET A 269 19.82 -14.20 0.48
N LYS A 270 19.02 -14.35 -0.59
CA LYS A 270 17.86 -13.49 -0.83
C LYS A 270 16.78 -13.65 0.23
N SER A 271 16.55 -14.85 0.76
CA SER A 271 15.67 -15.06 1.92
C SER A 271 16.15 -14.31 3.18
N LEU A 272 17.47 -14.26 3.43
CA LEU A 272 18.03 -13.51 4.56
C LEU A 272 17.88 -11.99 4.38
N GLU A 273 18.07 -11.51 3.14
CA GLU A 273 17.82 -10.11 2.77
C GLU A 273 16.33 -9.75 2.94
N GLU A 274 15.45 -10.60 2.44
CA GLU A 274 14.00 -10.41 2.48
C GLU A 274 13.45 -10.37 3.93
N ARG A 275 14.06 -11.15 4.83
CA ARG A 275 13.75 -11.16 6.26
C ARG A 275 14.44 -10.06 7.06
N ASN A 276 15.16 -9.15 6.41
CA ASN A 276 15.89 -8.06 7.07
C ASN A 276 16.95 -8.57 8.09
N LEU A 277 17.50 -9.78 7.90
CA LEU A 277 18.57 -10.33 8.74
C LEU A 277 19.95 -9.92 8.22
N VAL A 278 20.08 -9.86 6.90
CA VAL A 278 21.27 -9.39 6.20
C VAL A 278 20.85 -8.21 5.32
N PRO A 279 21.58 -7.08 5.31
CA PRO A 279 21.28 -5.99 4.40
C PRO A 279 21.62 -6.37 2.95
N ALA A 280 20.84 -5.89 1.98
CA ALA A 280 21.17 -6.05 0.57
C ALA A 280 22.50 -5.33 0.26
N ARG A 281 23.43 -6.02 -0.40
CA ARG A 281 24.77 -5.51 -0.73
C ARG A 281 25.19 -5.90 -2.13
N MET A 282 26.06 -5.08 -2.72
CA MET A 282 26.74 -5.39 -3.98
C MET A 282 28.13 -5.94 -3.68
N ARG A 283 28.61 -6.87 -4.51
CA ARG A 283 30.00 -7.35 -4.44
C ARG A 283 30.92 -6.16 -4.75
N HIS A 284 31.76 -5.80 -3.79
CA HIS A 284 32.81 -4.81 -4.01
C HIS A 284 34.02 -5.50 -4.63
N THR A 285 34.43 -5.05 -5.81
CA THR A 285 35.73 -5.41 -6.37
C THR A 285 36.79 -4.55 -5.71
N TYR A 286 37.89 -5.18 -5.31
CA TYR A 286 39.00 -4.47 -4.71
C TYR A 286 39.73 -3.67 -5.81
N ASN A 287 39.48 -2.36 -5.86
CA ASN A 287 40.25 -1.46 -6.70
C ASN A 287 41.38 -0.87 -5.87
N LYS A 288 42.62 -1.31 -6.12
CA LYS A 288 43.81 -0.63 -5.61
C LYS A 288 43.79 0.79 -6.17
N ARG A 289 43.33 1.75 -5.38
CA ARG A 289 43.62 3.16 -5.68
C ARG A 289 45.13 3.27 -5.64
N LYS A 290 45.76 3.53 -6.80
CA LYS A 290 47.15 3.97 -6.82
C LYS A 290 47.15 5.32 -6.10
N VAL A 291 47.43 5.30 -4.79
CA VAL A 291 47.77 6.53 -4.09
C VAL A 291 49.03 6.99 -4.79
N LEU A 292 48.92 8.08 -5.55
CA LEU A 292 50.05 8.74 -6.16
C LEU A 292 50.92 9.19 -4.99
N LYS A 293 51.90 8.37 -4.61
CA LYS A 293 52.91 8.81 -3.66
C LYS A 293 53.61 10.01 -4.31
N PRO A 294 53.85 11.11 -3.59
CA PRO A 294 54.62 12.21 -4.14
C PRO A 294 56.02 11.68 -4.52
N LYS A 295 56.25 11.59 -5.83
CA LYS A 295 57.50 11.33 -6.56
C LYS A 295 58.24 10.02 -6.27
N GLY A 296 58.40 9.19 -7.31
CA GLY A 296 59.70 8.59 -7.60
C GLY A 296 59.86 7.07 -7.61
N GLU A 297 59.08 6.27 -6.87
CA GLU A 297 59.30 4.81 -6.86
C GLU A 297 58.00 4.01 -6.95
N VAL A 298 57.75 3.43 -8.12
CA VAL A 298 56.74 2.38 -8.31
C VAL A 298 57.36 1.04 -7.86
N ARG A 299 57.47 0.82 -6.55
CA ARG A 299 57.67 -0.54 -6.03
C ARG A 299 56.34 -1.28 -6.10
N ILE A 300 56.14 -2.05 -7.17
CA ILE A 300 55.08 -3.06 -7.19
C ILE A 300 55.46 -4.08 -6.13
N LYS A 301 54.84 -4.01 -4.95
CA LYS A 301 54.84 -5.15 -4.02
C LYS A 301 54.08 -6.29 -4.70
N ARG A 302 54.81 -7.09 -5.48
CA ARG A 302 54.41 -8.45 -5.83
C ARG A 302 54.51 -9.23 -4.53
N GLU A 303 53.44 -9.28 -3.76
CA GLU A 303 53.25 -10.38 -2.84
C GLU A 303 53.17 -11.62 -3.73
N THR A 304 54.25 -12.39 -3.77
CA THR A 304 54.27 -13.74 -4.32
C THR A 304 53.39 -14.59 -3.43
N PHE A 305 52.07 -14.44 -3.57
CA PHE A 305 51.19 -15.54 -3.20
C PHE A 305 51.61 -16.71 -4.07
N GLY A 306 52.11 -17.76 -3.42
CA GLY A 306 52.46 -19.00 -4.08
C GLY A 306 51.32 -19.41 -5.01
N ILE A 307 51.69 -19.99 -6.15
CA ILE A 307 50.78 -20.53 -7.15
C ILE A 307 49.75 -21.38 -6.39
N LEU A 308 48.51 -20.90 -6.30
CA LEU A 308 47.39 -21.73 -5.87
C LEU A 308 47.29 -22.84 -6.91
N PRO A 309 47.39 -24.13 -6.52
CA PRO A 309 47.25 -25.20 -7.48
C PRO A 309 45.89 -25.08 -8.14
N GLU A 310 45.88 -25.11 -9.47
CA GLU A 310 44.67 -25.14 -10.27
C GLU A 310 43.89 -26.40 -9.90
N THR A 311 42.90 -26.27 -9.02
CA THR A 311 41.91 -27.33 -8.82
C THR A 311 40.93 -27.23 -9.97
N THR A 312 41.08 -28.13 -10.93
CA THR A 312 40.07 -28.44 -11.93
C THR A 312 38.89 -29.15 -11.26
N PHE A 313 37.80 -28.41 -11.05
CA PHE A 313 36.46 -28.95 -10.80
C PHE A 313 35.42 -28.02 -11.43
#